data_AF-A0A6L8MZH8-F1
#
_entry.id   AF-A0A6L8MZH8-F1
#
_cell.length_a   1.000
_cell.length_b   1.000
_cell.length_c   1.000
_cell.angle_alpha   90.00
_cell.angle_beta   90.00
_cell.angle_gamma   90.00
#
_symmetry.space_group_name_H-M   'P 1'
#
loop_
_entity.id
_entity.type
_entity.pdbx_description
1 polymer ?
#
loop_
_entity_poly.entity_id
_entity_poly.type
_entity_poly.pdbx_seq_one_letter_code
_entity_poly.pdbx_strand_id
1 'polypeptide(L)'
;MTEYMVHARGEVTKVDEERHTYIITANSQEEAALLAKNAFSEMYGSSPENITASSSMVNRDLKGWIAVILFSIAIFLSFIKWYVGDSSEATEFKPDLIGGIFATLFYGAYVIRFKGVNELFHSILDTTLFVVNILTLSGLINILLVSKNFSVLGINFPIETTYILMVAIIISWFGLKSVSGFCLIFVILLGMLNVVTLNQAMGLMGILYILSVTLGVLLYVSIEPSVIDAVPYFYRSFEKQSRWVKSDISSLQEKTTTVGKQLLKKSKRGKGKAKR
;
A
#
# COMPACT_ATOMS: atom_id res chain seq x y z
N MET A 1 30.54 1.87 13.16
CA MET A 1 29.80 2.64 12.14
C MET A 1 28.32 2.40 12.34
N THR A 2 27.50 3.41 12.10
CA THR A 2 26.05 3.37 12.35
C THR A 2 25.31 3.66 11.05
N GLU A 3 24.19 2.99 10.81
CA GLU A 3 23.30 3.31 9.71
C GLU A 3 22.42 4.53 10.03
N TYR A 4 22.37 5.46 9.09
CA TYR A 4 21.52 6.63 9.11
C TYR A 4 20.58 6.60 7.90
N MET A 5 19.31 6.89 8.13
CA MET A 5 18.36 7.17 7.06
C MET A 5 18.41 8.67 6.78
N VAL A 6 18.75 9.04 5.56
CA VAL A 6 18.95 10.43 5.16
C VAL A 6 17.96 10.81 4.08
N HIS A 7 17.07 11.75 4.38
CA HIS A 7 16.16 12.35 3.43
C HIS A 7 16.83 13.53 2.75
N ALA A 8 17.13 13.41 1.46
CA ALA A 8 17.64 14.50 0.64
C ALA A 8 16.51 15.08 -0.23
N ARG A 9 16.46 16.41 -0.32
CA ARG A 9 15.55 17.16 -1.18
C ARG A 9 16.32 18.28 -1.86
N GLY A 10 16.19 18.36 -3.19
CA GLY A 10 16.81 19.41 -3.99
C GLY A 10 16.00 19.73 -5.24
N GLU A 11 16.19 20.94 -5.76
CA GLU A 11 15.66 21.34 -7.07
C GLU A 11 16.49 20.67 -8.18
N VAL A 12 15.82 19.90 -9.05
CA VAL A 12 16.45 19.21 -10.19
C VAL A 12 16.20 19.99 -11.49
N THR A 13 15.05 20.68 -11.57
CA THR A 13 14.75 21.66 -12.62
C THR A 13 14.05 22.89 -12.00
N LYS A 14 13.94 24.01 -12.73
CA LYS A 14 13.28 25.25 -12.27
C LYS A 14 11.81 25.09 -11.83
N VAL A 15 11.20 23.92 -12.03
CA VAL A 15 9.78 23.64 -11.79
C VAL A 15 9.56 22.42 -10.89
N ASP A 16 10.52 21.49 -10.79
CA ASP A 16 10.38 20.23 -10.04
C ASP A 16 11.46 20.04 -8.97
N GLU A 17 11.00 19.84 -7.73
CA GLU A 17 11.80 19.36 -6.60
C GLU A 17 11.69 17.83 -6.49
N GLU A 18 12.83 17.15 -6.45
CA GLU A 18 12.90 15.71 -6.20
C GLU A 18 13.28 15.42 -4.76
N ARG A 19 12.81 14.27 -4.27
CA ARG A 19 13.13 13.75 -2.94
C ARG A 19 13.65 12.33 -3.08
N HIS A 20 14.70 12.03 -2.34
CA HIS A 20 15.27 10.69 -2.29
C HIS A 20 15.75 10.38 -0.88
N THR A 21 15.49 9.15 -0.43
CA THR A 21 15.90 8.66 0.89
C THR A 21 17.01 7.65 0.72
N TYR A 22 18.16 7.93 1.33
CA TYR A 22 19.33 7.05 1.30
C TYR A 22 19.49 6.33 2.65
N ILE A 23 20.02 5.12 2.63
CA ILE A 23 20.58 4.46 3.82
C ILE A 23 22.10 4.57 3.72
N ILE A 24 22.71 5.27 4.66
CA ILE A 24 24.15 5.56 4.64
C ILE A 24 24.77 5.13 5.97
N THR A 25 25.82 4.33 5.87
CA THR A 25 26.65 3.94 7.00
C THR A 25 27.73 5.00 7.21
N ALA A 26 27.68 5.72 8.33
CA ALA A 26 28.61 6.79 8.66
C ALA A 26 29.00 6.78 10.15
N ASN A 27 30.01 7.56 10.53
CA ASN A 27 30.40 7.72 11.93
C ASN A 27 29.63 8.86 12.61
N SER A 28 29.09 9.82 11.85
CA SER A 28 28.26 10.91 12.37
C SER A 28 27.06 11.24 11.47
N GLN A 29 26.07 11.90 12.07
CA GLN A 29 24.87 12.37 11.38
C GLN A 29 25.18 13.42 10.28
N GLU A 30 26.20 14.25 10.50
CA GLU A 30 26.68 15.26 9.54
C GLU A 30 27.41 14.63 8.35
N GLU A 31 28.22 13.60 8.60
CA GLU A 31 28.91 12.83 7.55
C GLU A 31 27.89 12.10 6.66
N ALA A 32 26.86 11.47 7.25
CA ALA A 32 25.77 10.85 6.51
C ALA A 32 25.00 11.87 5.65
N ALA A 33 24.74 13.07 6.18
CA ALA A 33 24.07 14.13 5.44
C ALA A 33 24.90 14.62 4.25
N LEU A 34 26.22 14.75 4.41
CA LEU A 34 27.14 15.17 3.35
C LEU A 34 27.27 14.11 2.24
N LEU A 35 27.38 12.83 2.61
CA LEU A 35 27.39 11.73 1.66
C LEU A 35 26.08 11.65 0.85
N ALA A 36 24.93 11.88 1.49
CA ALA A 36 23.65 11.92 0.80
C ALA A 36 23.55 13.09 -0.18
N LYS A 37 24.05 14.29 0.17
CA LYS A 37 24.07 15.44 -0.74
C LYS A 37 24.93 15.17 -1.97
N ASN A 38 26.09 14.54 -1.79
CA ASN A 38 26.98 14.20 -2.90
C ASN A 38 26.34 13.16 -3.82
N ALA A 39 25.74 12.10 -3.26
CA ALA A 39 25.03 11.09 -4.04
C ALA A 39 23.82 11.67 -4.81
N PHE A 40 23.09 12.62 -4.20
CA PHE A 40 21.98 13.31 -4.86
C PHE A 40 22.48 14.24 -5.99
N SER A 41 23.56 14.97 -5.76
CA SER A 41 24.19 15.84 -6.75
C SER A 41 24.70 15.05 -7.96
N GLU A 42 25.31 13.88 -7.73
CA GLU A 42 25.76 12.98 -8.79
C GLU A 42 24.59 12.41 -9.60
N MET A 43 23.50 12.03 -8.94
CA MET A 43 22.33 11.41 -9.57
C MET A 43 21.50 12.41 -10.40
N TYR A 44 21.42 13.68 -9.97
CA TYR A 44 20.51 14.68 -10.57
C TYR A 44 21.22 15.92 -11.15
N GLY A 45 22.53 16.05 -11.00
CA GLY A 45 23.31 17.20 -11.51
C GLY A 45 23.09 18.52 -10.76
N SER A 46 22.42 18.50 -9.60
CA SER A 46 22.10 19.69 -8.79
C SER A 46 23.30 20.15 -7.93
N SER A 47 23.46 21.46 -7.73
CA SER A 47 24.51 22.00 -6.84
C SER A 47 24.27 21.62 -5.37
N PRO A 48 25.29 21.12 -4.63
CA PRO A 48 25.16 20.68 -3.23
C PRO A 48 24.60 21.72 -2.26
N GLU A 49 24.75 23.01 -2.57
CA GLU A 49 24.28 24.13 -1.75
C GLU A 49 22.76 24.26 -1.72
N ASN A 50 22.07 23.82 -2.78
CA ASN A 50 20.60 23.87 -2.89
C ASN A 50 19.92 22.58 -2.37
N ILE A 51 20.70 21.65 -1.83
CA ILE A 51 20.19 20.37 -1.32
C ILE A 51 20.02 20.45 0.19
N THR A 52 18.80 20.23 0.65
CA THR A 52 18.49 20.03 2.07
C THR A 52 18.56 18.54 2.38
N ALA A 53 19.35 18.16 3.40
CA ALA A 53 19.47 16.77 3.84
C ALA A 53 19.18 16.71 5.34
N SER A 54 18.24 15.85 5.73
CA SER A 54 17.93 15.56 7.12
C SER A 54 18.18 14.08 7.38
N SER A 55 19.08 13.80 8.30
CA SER A 55 19.48 12.43 8.67
C SER A 55 18.89 12.07 10.03
N SER A 56 18.46 10.82 10.16
CA SER A 56 18.02 10.24 11.43
C SER A 56 18.69 8.87 11.62
N MET A 57 19.07 8.56 12.85
CA MET A 57 19.65 7.26 13.17
C MET A 57 18.55 6.20 13.05
N VAL A 58 18.79 5.16 12.25
CA VAL A 58 17.81 4.08 12.06
C VAL A 58 18.49 2.75 12.29
N ASN A 59 17.96 1.98 13.24
CA ASN A 59 18.37 0.60 13.43
C ASN A 59 17.59 -0.30 12.46
N ARG A 60 18.01 -0.28 11.18
CA ARG A 60 17.34 -0.99 10.07
C ARG A 60 17.38 -2.50 10.29
N ASP A 61 18.55 -3.03 10.64
CA ASP A 61 18.74 -4.47 10.85
C ASP A 61 17.82 -5.03 11.93
N LEU A 62 17.76 -4.39 13.09
CA LEU A 62 16.89 -4.84 14.19
C LEU A 62 15.42 -4.85 13.75
N LYS A 63 14.94 -3.75 13.17
CA LYS A 63 13.55 -3.62 12.71
C LYS A 63 13.23 -4.61 11.59
N GLY A 64 14.17 -4.84 10.66
CA GLY A 64 14.03 -5.78 9.57
C GLY A 64 13.94 -7.22 10.07
N TRP A 65 14.79 -7.63 11.01
CA TRP A 65 14.67 -8.96 11.62
C TRP A 65 13.40 -9.16 12.42
N ILE A 66 12.93 -8.14 13.15
CA ILE A 66 11.62 -8.19 13.82
C ILE A 66 10.49 -8.35 12.78
N ALA A 67 10.54 -7.63 11.66
CA ALA A 67 9.56 -7.79 10.58
C ALA A 67 9.59 -9.22 10.00
N VAL A 68 10.78 -9.79 9.77
CA VAL A 68 10.94 -11.18 9.31
C VAL A 68 10.30 -12.16 10.29
N ILE A 69 10.52 -12.00 11.61
CA ILE A 69 9.93 -12.87 12.63
C ILE A 69 8.40 -12.78 12.59
N LEU A 70 7.83 -11.58 12.53
CA LEU A 70 6.39 -11.37 12.47
C LEU A 70 5.77 -11.97 11.19
N PHE A 71 6.41 -11.78 10.04
CA PHE A 71 5.97 -12.42 8.80
C PHE A 71 6.09 -13.94 8.87
N SER A 72 7.14 -14.47 9.49
CA SER A 72 7.32 -15.91 9.67
C SER A 72 6.22 -16.52 10.53
N ILE A 73 5.79 -15.82 11.60
CA ILE A 73 4.64 -16.23 12.42
C ILE A 73 3.36 -16.27 11.56
N ALA A 74 3.10 -15.23 10.77
CA ALA A 74 1.93 -15.19 9.90
C ALA A 74 1.96 -16.32 8.85
N ILE A 75 3.10 -16.55 8.21
CA ILE A 75 3.30 -17.65 7.26
C ILE A 75 3.04 -18.98 7.96
N PHE A 76 3.61 -19.23 9.14
CA PHE A 76 3.37 -20.47 9.88
C PHE A 76 1.88 -20.70 10.18
N LEU A 77 1.17 -19.67 10.64
CA LEU A 77 -0.27 -19.73 10.93
C LEU A 77 -1.12 -20.04 9.67
N SER A 78 -0.66 -19.64 8.48
CA SER A 78 -1.36 -19.93 7.22
C SER A 78 -1.32 -21.40 6.80
N PHE A 79 -0.37 -22.19 7.32
CA PHE A 79 -0.30 -23.64 7.09
C PHE A 79 -1.24 -24.45 7.99
N ILE A 80 -1.82 -23.83 9.01
CA ILE A 80 -2.77 -24.49 9.90
C ILE A 80 -4.11 -24.66 9.17
N LYS A 81 -4.72 -25.84 9.33
CA LYS A 81 -6.06 -26.14 8.83
C LYS A 81 -7.11 -25.61 9.81
N TRP A 82 -7.99 -24.74 9.33
CA TRP A 82 -9.02 -24.10 10.15
C TRP A 82 -10.40 -24.66 9.81
N TYR A 83 -11.21 -24.96 10.82
CA TYR A 83 -12.55 -25.54 10.63
C TYR A 83 -13.61 -24.52 11.03
N VAL A 84 -14.63 -24.33 10.20
CA VAL A 84 -15.71 -23.36 10.44
C VAL A 84 -16.87 -24.09 11.12
N GLY A 85 -16.95 -23.99 12.45
CA GLY A 85 -17.98 -24.73 13.21
C GLY A 85 -17.81 -26.26 13.10
N ASP A 86 -18.89 -27.00 12.90
CA ASP A 86 -18.89 -28.48 12.75
C ASP A 86 -18.62 -28.94 11.30
N SER A 87 -18.13 -28.06 10.42
CA SER A 87 -17.85 -28.43 9.03
C SER A 87 -16.68 -29.42 8.94
N SER A 88 -16.84 -30.50 8.18
CA SER A 88 -15.78 -31.45 7.85
C SER A 88 -14.75 -30.91 6.85
N GLU A 89 -15.02 -29.77 6.22
CA GLU A 89 -14.11 -29.13 5.27
C GLU A 89 -13.21 -28.11 5.99
N ALA A 90 -11.91 -28.38 5.98
CA ALA A 90 -10.92 -27.44 6.46
C ALA A 90 -10.74 -26.30 5.45
N THR A 91 -10.85 -25.06 5.92
CA THR A 91 -10.36 -23.89 5.19
C THR A 91 -8.85 -23.80 5.36
N GLU A 92 -8.13 -23.98 4.26
CA GLU A 92 -6.68 -23.87 4.18
C GLU A 92 -6.33 -22.72 3.23
N PHE A 93 -5.41 -21.85 3.65
CA PHE A 93 -5.00 -20.69 2.87
C PHE A 93 -3.47 -20.54 2.86
N LYS A 94 -2.75 -21.66 2.96
CA LYS A 94 -1.30 -21.69 2.88
C LYS A 94 -0.83 -21.05 1.57
N PRO A 95 0.35 -20.41 1.54
CA PRO A 95 1.01 -20.03 0.32
C PRO A 95 1.14 -21.23 -0.62
N ASP A 96 0.67 -21.08 -1.85
CA ASP A 96 0.70 -22.11 -2.88
C ASP A 96 1.23 -21.50 -4.19
N LEU A 97 1.32 -22.32 -5.24
CA LEU A 97 1.87 -21.86 -6.52
C LEU A 97 1.02 -20.74 -7.14
N ILE A 98 -0.31 -20.84 -7.07
CA ILE A 98 -1.21 -19.87 -7.70
C ILE A 98 -1.09 -18.53 -6.98
N GLY A 99 -1.28 -18.53 -5.66
CA GLY A 99 -1.10 -17.34 -4.83
C GLY A 99 0.30 -16.75 -4.95
N GLY A 100 1.33 -17.59 -5.07
CA GLY A 100 2.71 -17.19 -5.28
C GLY A 100 2.93 -16.46 -6.60
N ILE A 101 2.30 -16.91 -7.70
CA ILE A 101 2.34 -16.23 -9.00
C ILE A 101 1.68 -14.85 -8.88
N PHE A 102 0.47 -14.76 -8.33
CA PHE A 102 -0.21 -13.47 -8.14
C PHE A 102 0.61 -12.54 -7.24
N ALA A 103 1.14 -13.04 -6.12
CA ALA A 103 1.97 -12.28 -5.19
C ALA A 103 3.24 -11.74 -5.86
N THR A 104 3.91 -12.58 -6.66
CA THR A 104 5.09 -12.17 -7.42
C THR A 104 4.76 -11.11 -8.46
N LEU A 105 3.60 -11.19 -9.13
CA LEU A 105 3.17 -10.19 -10.09
C LEU A 105 2.84 -8.85 -9.43
N PHE A 106 2.18 -8.85 -8.25
CA PHE A 106 1.90 -7.62 -7.50
C PHE A 106 3.17 -7.02 -6.90
N TYR A 107 3.96 -7.82 -6.20
CA TYR A 107 5.15 -7.36 -5.52
C TYR A 107 6.28 -7.02 -6.52
N GLY A 108 6.41 -7.78 -7.60
CA GLY A 108 7.35 -7.49 -8.69
C GLY A 108 7.04 -6.17 -9.39
N ALA A 109 5.76 -5.85 -9.60
CA ALA A 109 5.35 -4.54 -10.10
C ALA A 109 5.78 -3.38 -9.18
N TYR A 110 5.72 -3.59 -7.87
CA TYR A 110 6.24 -2.66 -6.87
C TYR A 110 7.76 -2.54 -6.93
N VAL A 111 8.47 -3.68 -6.92
CA VAL A 111 9.95 -3.73 -6.95
C VAL A 111 10.49 -3.00 -8.17
N ILE A 112 10.01 -3.32 -9.38
CA ILE A 112 10.54 -2.73 -10.61
C ILE A 112 10.37 -1.22 -10.65
N ARG A 113 9.27 -0.70 -10.07
CA ARG A 113 8.94 0.74 -10.15
C ARG A 113 9.51 1.57 -9.01
N PHE A 114 9.58 1.02 -7.80
CA PHE A 114 9.93 1.76 -6.60
C PHE A 114 11.30 1.40 -6.06
N LYS A 115 11.55 0.12 -5.81
CA LYS A 115 12.75 -0.36 -5.12
C LYS A 115 13.96 -0.54 -6.05
N GLY A 116 13.72 -0.94 -7.29
CA GLY A 116 14.78 -1.40 -8.19
C GLY A 116 15.23 -2.83 -7.87
N VAL A 117 15.60 -3.59 -8.90
CA VAL A 117 15.92 -5.02 -8.77
C VAL A 117 17.26 -5.22 -8.05
N ASN A 118 18.22 -4.30 -8.21
CA ASN A 118 19.55 -4.40 -7.61
C ASN A 118 19.52 -4.33 -6.09
N GLU A 119 18.55 -3.63 -5.50
CA GLU A 119 18.41 -3.50 -4.04
C GLU A 119 17.81 -4.74 -3.37
N LEU A 120 17.27 -5.70 -4.13
CA LEU A 120 16.70 -6.92 -3.56
C LEU A 120 17.75 -7.86 -2.96
N PHE A 121 18.93 -7.90 -3.56
CA PHE A 121 19.98 -8.89 -3.25
C PHE A 121 21.22 -8.26 -2.62
N HIS A 122 21.10 -7.01 -2.15
CA HIS A 122 22.23 -6.29 -1.57
C HIS A 122 22.66 -6.87 -0.23
N SER A 123 21.71 -7.37 0.56
CA SER A 123 21.97 -8.03 1.84
C SER A 123 21.13 -9.30 2.02
N ILE A 124 21.57 -10.15 2.97
CA ILE A 124 20.82 -11.34 3.39
C ILE A 124 19.45 -10.92 3.95
N LEU A 125 19.39 -9.80 4.67
CA LEU A 125 18.16 -9.25 5.22
C LEU A 125 17.19 -8.82 4.11
N ASP A 126 17.68 -8.13 3.07
CA ASP A 126 16.84 -7.72 1.93
C ASP A 126 16.28 -8.91 1.15
N THR A 127 17.12 -9.92 0.95
CA THR A 127 16.72 -11.17 0.28
C THR A 127 15.68 -11.92 1.12
N THR A 128 15.89 -12.00 2.44
CA THR A 128 14.95 -12.65 3.36
C THR A 128 13.63 -11.90 3.39
N LEU A 129 13.66 -10.57 3.52
CA LEU A 129 12.47 -9.71 3.45
C LEU A 129 11.72 -9.89 2.14
N PHE A 130 12.42 -9.98 1.01
CA PHE A 130 11.81 -10.25 -0.29
C PHE A 130 11.02 -11.57 -0.28
N VAL A 131 11.63 -12.66 0.18
CA VAL A 131 10.99 -13.98 0.23
C VAL A 131 9.79 -14.00 1.18
N VAL A 132 9.95 -13.50 2.41
CA VAL A 132 8.84 -13.51 3.39
C VAL A 132 7.68 -12.59 2.98
N ASN A 133 7.95 -11.48 2.29
CA ASN A 133 6.88 -10.63 1.74
C ASN A 133 6.09 -11.35 0.65
N ILE A 134 6.76 -12.03 -0.29
CA ILE A 134 6.07 -12.81 -1.33
C ILE A 134 5.22 -13.93 -0.71
N LEU A 135 5.78 -14.67 0.26
CA LEU A 135 5.04 -15.74 0.92
C LEU A 135 3.86 -15.22 1.74
N THR A 136 4.03 -14.13 2.48
CA THR A 136 2.94 -13.51 3.25
C THR A 136 1.84 -13.01 2.31
N LEU A 137 2.22 -12.33 1.23
CA LEU A 137 1.28 -11.83 0.23
C LEU A 137 0.56 -12.98 -0.50
N SER A 138 1.26 -14.08 -0.78
CA SER A 138 0.64 -15.29 -1.34
C SER A 138 -0.41 -15.86 -0.40
N GLY A 139 -0.15 -15.92 0.92
CA GLY A 139 -1.14 -16.34 1.90
C GLY A 139 -2.37 -15.43 1.91
N LEU A 140 -2.17 -14.11 1.90
CA LEU A 140 -3.26 -13.13 1.82
C LEU A 140 -4.08 -13.26 0.53
N ILE A 141 -3.44 -13.52 -0.61
CA ILE A 141 -4.13 -13.75 -1.89
C ILE A 141 -4.90 -15.06 -1.85
N ASN A 142 -4.37 -16.11 -1.24
CA ASN A 142 -5.08 -17.36 -1.10
C ASN A 142 -6.31 -17.24 -0.19
N ILE A 143 -6.24 -16.42 0.86
CA ILE A 143 -7.42 -16.02 1.64
C ILE A 143 -8.50 -15.39 0.75
N LEU A 144 -8.11 -14.54 -0.20
CA LEU A 144 -9.04 -13.95 -1.17
C LEU A 144 -9.63 -14.98 -2.13
N LEU A 145 -8.82 -15.93 -2.59
CA LEU A 145 -9.22 -16.97 -3.53
C LEU A 145 -10.12 -18.06 -2.90
N VAL A 146 -10.06 -18.26 -1.58
CA VAL A 146 -10.98 -19.15 -0.85
C VAL A 146 -12.42 -18.72 -1.06
N SER A 147 -12.68 -17.41 -1.08
CA SER A 147 -14.00 -16.87 -1.41
C SER A 147 -14.17 -16.79 -2.92
N LYS A 148 -14.93 -17.74 -3.48
CA LYS A 148 -15.26 -17.79 -4.92
C LYS A 148 -15.90 -16.49 -5.41
N ASN A 149 -16.69 -15.84 -4.56
CA ASN A 149 -17.31 -14.55 -4.83
C ASN A 149 -16.64 -13.46 -4.00
N PHE A 150 -16.48 -12.28 -4.60
CA PHE A 150 -15.93 -11.12 -3.92
C PHE A 150 -16.85 -10.68 -2.78
N SER A 151 -16.38 -10.82 -1.55
CA SER A 151 -17.08 -10.32 -0.37
C SER A 151 -16.28 -9.18 0.25
N VAL A 152 -16.97 -8.08 0.57
CA VAL A 152 -16.40 -6.98 1.36
C VAL A 152 -17.34 -6.69 2.50
N LEU A 153 -16.85 -6.84 3.74
CA LEU A 153 -17.62 -6.56 4.95
C LEU A 153 -18.97 -7.32 5.00
N GLY A 154 -19.01 -8.55 4.47
CA GLY A 154 -20.21 -9.39 4.43
C GLY A 154 -21.18 -9.10 3.27
N ILE A 155 -20.87 -8.15 2.39
CA ILE A 155 -21.62 -7.89 1.16
C ILE A 155 -21.01 -8.72 0.05
N ASN A 156 -21.74 -9.73 -0.43
CA ASN A 156 -21.31 -10.60 -1.52
C ASN A 156 -21.67 -9.98 -2.88
N PHE A 157 -20.66 -9.76 -3.70
CA PHE A 157 -20.80 -9.41 -5.10
C PHE A 157 -20.66 -10.67 -5.95
N PRO A 158 -21.49 -10.87 -6.99
CA PRO A 158 -21.43 -12.03 -7.88
C PRO A 158 -20.29 -11.89 -8.91
N ILE A 159 -19.10 -11.50 -8.45
CA ILE A 159 -17.91 -11.32 -9.26
C ILE A 159 -16.84 -12.23 -8.67
N GLU A 160 -16.21 -13.05 -9.51
CA GLU A 160 -15.15 -13.93 -9.02
C GLU A 160 -13.91 -13.15 -8.63
N THR A 161 -13.36 -13.47 -7.46
CA THR A 161 -12.20 -12.79 -6.89
C THR A 161 -10.98 -12.89 -7.81
N THR A 162 -10.84 -13.98 -8.55
CA THR A 162 -9.77 -14.20 -9.54
C THR A 162 -9.75 -13.12 -10.63
N TYR A 163 -10.92 -12.73 -11.16
CA TYR A 163 -10.97 -11.70 -12.19
C TYR A 163 -10.57 -10.32 -11.64
N ILE A 164 -10.95 -10.02 -10.40
CA ILE A 164 -10.57 -8.77 -9.73
C ILE A 164 -9.05 -8.70 -9.55
N LEU A 165 -8.43 -9.80 -9.11
CA LEU A 165 -6.98 -9.89 -8.96
C LEU A 165 -6.25 -9.75 -10.30
N MET A 166 -6.75 -10.38 -11.37
CA MET A 166 -6.18 -10.24 -12.72
C MET A 166 -6.24 -8.80 -13.23
N VAL A 167 -7.40 -8.14 -13.10
CA VAL A 167 -7.56 -6.74 -13.50
C VAL A 167 -6.64 -5.84 -12.67
N ALA A 168 -6.53 -6.08 -11.37
CA ALA A 168 -5.63 -5.33 -10.50
C ALA A 168 -4.14 -5.54 -10.87
N ILE A 169 -3.74 -6.73 -11.32
CA ILE A 169 -2.39 -6.95 -11.88
C ILE A 169 -2.19 -6.12 -13.13
N ILE A 170 -3.10 -6.21 -14.11
CA ILE A 170 -2.98 -5.45 -15.37
C ILE A 170 -2.85 -3.96 -15.05
N ILE A 171 -3.70 -3.43 -14.18
CA ILE A 171 -3.65 -2.02 -13.76
C ILE A 171 -2.33 -1.71 -13.02
N SER A 172 -1.83 -2.60 -12.17
CA SER A 172 -0.54 -2.43 -11.48
C SER A 172 0.63 -2.38 -12.47
N TRP A 173 0.56 -3.13 -13.57
CA TRP A 173 1.62 -3.19 -14.59
C TRP A 173 1.52 -2.12 -15.68
N PHE A 174 0.33 -1.62 -16.01
CA PHE A 174 0.14 -0.58 -17.02
C PHE A 174 -0.06 0.82 -16.43
N GLY A 175 -0.29 0.92 -15.12
CA GLY A 175 -0.56 2.17 -14.43
C GLY A 175 0.67 3.04 -14.16
N LEU A 176 0.39 4.28 -13.75
CA LEU A 176 1.39 5.18 -13.17
C LEU A 176 2.06 4.54 -11.95
N LYS A 177 3.28 4.97 -11.60
CA LYS A 177 4.02 4.46 -10.43
C LYS A 177 3.16 4.40 -9.16
N SER A 178 2.39 5.45 -8.87
CA SER A 178 1.44 5.49 -7.73
C SER A 178 0.31 4.45 -7.80
N VAL A 179 -0.16 4.09 -8.99
CA VAL A 179 -1.26 3.12 -9.14
C VAL A 179 -0.81 1.72 -8.74
N SER A 180 0.41 1.33 -9.09
CA SER A 180 0.97 0.02 -8.72
C SER A 180 1.04 -0.18 -7.21
N GLY A 181 1.53 0.83 -6.47
CA GLY A 181 1.56 0.77 -5.01
C GLY A 181 0.17 0.80 -4.38
N PHE A 182 -0.79 1.53 -4.98
CA PHE A 182 -2.18 1.50 -4.53
C PHE A 182 -2.81 0.10 -4.69
N CYS A 183 -2.57 -0.57 -5.82
CA CYS A 183 -3.02 -1.94 -6.05
C CYS A 183 -2.46 -2.90 -5.00
N LEU A 184 -1.17 -2.79 -4.65
CA LEU A 184 -0.56 -3.61 -3.62
C LEU A 184 -1.22 -3.40 -2.25
N ILE A 185 -1.36 -2.14 -1.82
CA ILE A 185 -2.03 -1.79 -0.55
C ILE A 185 -3.48 -2.29 -0.55
N PHE A 186 -4.19 -2.10 -1.65
CA PHE A 186 -5.58 -2.53 -1.81
C PHE A 186 -5.72 -4.06 -1.66
N VAL A 187 -4.84 -4.84 -2.28
CA VAL A 187 -4.84 -6.31 -2.15
C VAL A 187 -4.53 -6.75 -0.71
N ILE A 188 -3.55 -6.13 -0.05
CA ILE A 188 -3.22 -6.43 1.35
C ILE A 188 -4.43 -6.14 2.25
N LEU A 189 -5.07 -4.98 2.10
CA LEU A 189 -6.25 -4.59 2.88
C LEU A 189 -7.43 -5.53 2.62
N LEU A 190 -7.71 -5.88 1.37
CA LEU A 190 -8.75 -6.84 1.03
C LEU A 190 -8.49 -8.21 1.67
N GLY A 191 -7.24 -8.68 1.62
CA GLY A 191 -6.84 -9.94 2.25
C GLY A 191 -7.12 -9.90 3.76
N MET A 192 -6.69 -8.84 4.43
CA MET A 192 -6.94 -8.63 5.87
C MET A 192 -8.43 -8.59 6.21
N LEU A 193 -9.25 -7.89 5.42
CA LEU A 193 -10.70 -7.82 5.64
C LEU A 193 -11.38 -9.20 5.50
N ASN A 194 -10.92 -10.03 4.57
CA ASN A 194 -11.43 -11.40 4.42
C ASN A 194 -10.95 -12.33 5.55
N VAL A 195 -9.80 -12.07 6.18
CA VAL A 195 -9.41 -12.77 7.42
C VAL A 195 -10.41 -12.48 8.54
N VAL A 196 -10.93 -11.25 8.65
CA VAL A 196 -11.95 -10.93 9.67
C VAL A 196 -13.22 -11.76 9.49
N THR A 197 -13.62 -12.03 8.24
CA THR A 197 -14.76 -12.94 7.98
C THR A 197 -14.43 -14.40 8.30
N LEU A 198 -13.19 -14.83 8.08
CA LEU A 198 -12.69 -16.16 8.45
C LEU A 198 -12.37 -16.29 9.95
N ASN A 199 -12.33 -15.19 10.70
CA ASN A 199 -11.98 -15.18 12.12
C ASN A 199 -12.98 -15.97 12.98
N GLN A 200 -14.21 -16.16 12.49
CA GLN A 200 -15.17 -17.07 13.10
C GLN A 200 -14.64 -18.52 13.18
N ALA A 201 -13.74 -18.92 12.27
CA ALA A 201 -13.09 -20.23 12.24
C ALA A 201 -11.74 -20.27 13.00
N MET A 202 -11.02 -19.15 13.05
CA MET A 202 -9.66 -19.09 13.61
C MET A 202 -9.60 -18.68 15.09
N GLY A 203 -10.64 -18.01 15.61
CA GLY A 203 -10.65 -17.50 16.98
C GLY A 203 -9.47 -16.56 17.28
N LEU A 204 -8.79 -16.77 18.42
CA LEU A 204 -7.66 -15.93 18.84
C LEU A 204 -6.46 -15.96 17.87
N MET A 205 -6.30 -17.03 17.08
CA MET A 205 -5.19 -17.18 16.15
C MET A 205 -5.36 -16.31 14.90
N GLY A 206 -6.60 -16.00 14.50
CA GLY A 206 -6.88 -15.05 13.42
C GLY A 206 -6.46 -13.63 13.80
N ILE A 207 -6.70 -13.23 15.05
CA ILE A 207 -6.23 -11.95 15.60
C ILE A 207 -4.69 -11.89 15.58
N LEU A 208 -4.03 -12.95 16.04
CA LEU A 208 -2.56 -13.03 16.03
C LEU A 208 -2.00 -12.94 14.61
N TYR A 209 -2.65 -13.58 13.63
CA TYR A 209 -2.28 -13.48 12.21
C TYR A 209 -2.36 -12.03 11.72
N ILE A 210 -3.51 -11.36 11.91
CA ILE A 210 -3.71 -9.98 11.46
C ILE A 210 -2.69 -9.03 12.11
N LEU A 211 -2.46 -9.17 13.42
CA LEU A 211 -1.48 -8.35 14.14
C LEU A 211 -0.07 -8.58 13.62
N SER A 212 0.31 -9.84 13.38
CA SER A 212 1.64 -10.18 12.88
C SER A 212 1.87 -9.62 11.48
N VAL A 213 0.90 -9.77 10.56
CA VAL A 213 0.99 -9.18 9.21
C VAL A 213 1.02 -7.65 9.30
N THR A 214 0.14 -7.03 10.09
CA THR A 214 0.05 -5.56 10.18
C THR A 214 1.33 -4.95 10.75
N LEU A 215 1.82 -5.48 11.87
CA LEU A 215 3.05 -5.01 12.49
C LEU A 215 4.27 -5.30 11.61
N GLY A 216 4.31 -6.45 10.95
CA GLY A 216 5.37 -6.82 9.99
C GLY A 216 5.42 -5.83 8.82
N VAL A 217 4.27 -5.52 8.21
CA VAL A 217 4.16 -4.52 7.13
C VAL A 217 4.58 -3.14 7.62
N LEU A 218 4.11 -2.70 8.80
CA LEU A 218 4.47 -1.37 9.34
C LEU A 218 5.98 -1.25 9.58
N LEU A 219 6.60 -2.28 10.14
CA LEU A 219 8.05 -2.30 10.34
C LEU A 219 8.80 -2.31 9.02
N TYR A 220 8.37 -3.13 8.05
CA TYR A 220 8.92 -3.15 6.70
C TYR A 220 8.85 -1.79 6.01
N VAL A 221 7.68 -1.13 6.05
CA VAL A 221 7.48 0.22 5.50
C VAL A 221 8.37 1.25 6.20
N SER A 222 8.63 1.09 7.50
CA SER A 222 9.45 2.03 8.27
C SER A 222 10.96 1.95 7.99
N ILE A 223 11.43 0.86 7.39
CA ILE A 223 12.86 0.64 7.08
C ILE A 223 13.16 0.75 5.58
N GLU A 224 12.15 0.61 4.73
CA GLU A 224 12.30 0.54 3.29
C GLU A 224 12.28 1.96 2.67
N PRO A 225 13.42 2.49 2.16
CA PRO A 225 13.51 3.85 1.65
C PRO A 225 12.58 4.09 0.46
N SER A 226 12.45 3.08 -0.40
CA SER A 226 11.60 3.13 -1.59
C SER A 226 10.12 3.32 -1.28
N VAL A 227 9.64 2.81 -0.12
CA VAL A 227 8.27 3.09 0.34
C VAL A 227 8.18 4.50 0.90
N ILE A 228 9.14 4.91 1.72
CA ILE A 228 9.14 6.22 2.38
C ILE A 228 9.14 7.35 1.34
N ASP A 229 9.93 7.19 0.27
CA ASP A 229 9.94 8.12 -0.87
C ASP A 229 8.64 8.10 -1.66
N ALA A 230 7.91 6.98 -1.65
CA ALA A 230 6.60 6.87 -2.30
C ALA A 230 5.47 7.54 -1.50
N VAL A 231 5.56 7.63 -0.16
CA VAL A 231 4.51 8.19 0.72
C VAL A 231 4.03 9.59 0.28
N PRO A 232 4.91 10.58 -0.01
CA PRO A 232 4.48 11.89 -0.47
C PRO A 232 3.74 11.87 -1.82
N TYR A 233 4.09 10.96 -2.73
CA TYR A 233 3.40 10.79 -4.01
C TYR A 233 1.98 10.28 -3.81
N PHE A 234 1.78 9.34 -2.88
CA PHE A 234 0.44 8.89 -2.49
C PHE A 234 -0.37 10.03 -1.88
N TYR A 235 0.22 10.79 -0.95
CA TYR A 235 -0.47 11.89 -0.28
C TYR A 235 -0.91 12.99 -1.25
N ARG A 236 -0.01 13.45 -2.14
CA ARG A 236 -0.33 14.45 -3.17
C ARG A 236 -1.42 13.97 -4.13
N SER A 237 -1.39 12.68 -4.51
CA SER A 237 -2.41 12.07 -5.37
C SER A 237 -3.78 12.03 -4.67
N PHE A 238 -3.80 11.65 -3.39
CA PHE A 238 -5.00 11.62 -2.57
C PHE A 238 -5.58 13.02 -2.34
N GLU A 239 -4.74 14.02 -2.09
CA GLU A 239 -5.18 15.40 -1.92
C GLU A 239 -5.77 15.99 -3.20
N LYS A 240 -5.19 15.69 -4.37
CA LYS A 240 -5.74 16.08 -5.68
C LYS A 240 -7.11 15.43 -5.92
N GLN A 241 -7.24 14.12 -5.68
CA GLN A 241 -8.52 13.42 -5.82
C GLN A 241 -9.57 13.90 -4.80
N SER A 242 -9.20 14.10 -3.54
CA SER A 242 -10.10 14.62 -2.50
C SER A 242 -10.65 16.00 -2.86
N ARG A 243 -9.82 16.88 -3.40
CA ARG A 243 -10.26 18.20 -3.90
C ARG A 243 -11.25 18.08 -5.06
N TRP A 244 -10.99 17.17 -6.00
CA TRP A 244 -11.89 16.92 -7.13
C TRP A 244 -13.25 16.34 -6.68
N VAL A 245 -13.24 15.37 -5.76
CA VAL A 245 -14.47 14.81 -5.18
C VAL A 245 -15.26 15.89 -4.42
N LYS A 246 -14.58 16.76 -3.67
CA LYS A 246 -15.22 17.89 -2.99
C LYS A 246 -15.84 18.89 -3.97
N SER A 247 -15.21 19.17 -5.11
CA SER A 247 -15.77 20.06 -6.14
C SER A 247 -16.98 19.44 -6.85
N ASP A 248 -16.98 18.13 -7.06
CA ASP A 248 -18.12 17.44 -7.66
C ASP A 248 -19.33 17.43 -6.71
N ILE A 249 -19.11 17.14 -5.43
CA ILE A 249 -20.17 17.18 -4.40
C ILE A 249 -20.77 18.59 -4.27
N SER A 250 -19.94 19.63 -4.25
CA SER A 250 -20.44 21.01 -4.17
C SER A 250 -21.23 21.40 -5.42
N SER A 251 -20.77 20.99 -6.62
CA SER A 251 -21.49 21.23 -7.87
C SER A 251 -22.85 20.51 -7.93
N LEU A 252 -22.94 19.31 -7.34
CA LEU A 252 -24.18 18.54 -7.22
C LEU A 252 -25.15 19.18 -6.22
N GLN A 253 -24.66 19.68 -5.08
CA GLN A 253 -25.48 20.44 -4.14
C GLN A 253 -26.03 21.72 -4.77
N GLU A 254 -25.22 22.46 -5.53
CA GLU A 254 -25.64 23.68 -6.20
C GLU A 254 -26.71 23.42 -7.28
N LYS A 255 -26.54 22.36 -8.08
CA LYS A 255 -27.55 21.91 -9.05
C LYS A 255 -28.86 21.52 -8.35
N THR A 256 -28.79 20.77 -7.26
CA THR A 256 -29.98 20.33 -6.50
C THR A 256 -30.73 21.51 -5.89
N THR A 257 -30.00 22.50 -5.36
CA THR A 257 -30.58 23.71 -4.78
C THR A 257 -31.24 24.59 -5.85
N THR A 258 -30.66 24.67 -7.04
CA THR A 258 -31.19 25.41 -8.17
C THR A 258 -32.46 24.76 -8.72
N VAL A 259 -32.48 23.44 -8.86
CA VAL A 259 -33.66 22.65 -9.26
C VAL A 259 -34.78 22.81 -8.22
N GLY A 260 -34.47 22.75 -6.93
CA GLY A 260 -35.44 23.00 -5.85
C GLY A 260 -36.07 24.40 -5.93
N LYS A 261 -35.25 25.44 -6.16
CA LYS A 261 -35.73 26.82 -6.35
C LYS A 261 -36.61 26.96 -7.61
N GLN A 262 -36.27 26.28 -8.70
CA GLN A 262 -37.08 26.29 -9.93
C GLN A 262 -38.42 25.57 -9.75
N LEU A 263 -38.45 24.43 -9.06
CA LEU A 263 -39.68 23.70 -8.74
C LEU A 263 -40.60 24.51 -7.83
N LEU A 264 -40.05 25.18 -6.81
CA LEU A 264 -40.80 26.10 -5.94
C LEU A 264 -41.37 27.30 -6.73
N LYS A 265 -40.60 27.86 -7.67
CA LYS A 265 -41.06 28.96 -8.53
C LYS A 265 -42.16 28.51 -9.50
N LYS A 266 -42.08 27.29 -10.02
CA LYS A 266 -43.09 26.68 -10.90
C LYS A 266 -44.39 26.34 -10.13
N SER A 267 -44.25 25.82 -8.90
CA SER A 267 -45.38 25.58 -7.97
C SER A 267 -46.12 26.86 -7.60
N LYS A 268 -45.41 27.95 -7.27
CA LYS A 268 -46.01 29.26 -7.01
C LYS A 268 -46.73 29.85 -8.24
N ARG A 269 -46.19 29.66 -9.46
CA ARG A 269 -46.86 30.09 -10.71
C ARG A 269 -48.11 29.26 -11.04
N GLY A 270 -48.14 27.97 -10.70
CA GLY A 270 -49.33 27.12 -10.86
C GLY A 270 -50.49 27.54 -9.96
N LYS A 271 -50.23 27.86 -8.68
CA LYS A 271 -51.27 28.33 -7.73
C LYS A 271 -51.83 29.71 -8.05
N GLY A 272 -51.07 30.57 -8.75
CA GLY A 272 -51.56 31.90 -9.18
C GLY A 272 -52.50 31.87 -10.38
N LYS A 273 -52.46 30.81 -11.21
CA LYS A 273 -53.35 30.66 -12.37
C LYS A 273 -54.68 29.96 -12.06
N ALA A 274 -54.78 29.21 -10.96
CA ALA A 274 -56.02 28.57 -10.51
C ALA A 274 -56.95 29.50 -9.68
N LYS A 275 -56.58 30.78 -9.53
CA LYS A 275 -57.30 31.79 -8.74
C LYS A 275 -57.87 32.93 -9.59
N ARG A 276 -57.97 32.74 -10.91
CA ARG A 276 -58.66 33.62 -11.85
C ARG A 276 -59.87 32.91 -12.42
#